data_AF-A0A2A2H7S2-F1
#
_entry.id   AF-A0A2A2H7S2-F1
#
_cell.length_a   1.000
_cell.length_b   1.000
_cell.length_c   1.000
_cell.angle_alpha   90.00
_cell.angle_beta   90.00
_cell.angle_gamma   90.00
#
_symmetry.space_group_name_H-M   'P 1'
#
loop_
_entity.id
_entity.type
_entity.pdbx_description
1 polymer ?
#
loop_
_entity_poly.entity_id
_entity_poly.type
_entity_poly.pdbx_seq_one_letter_code
_entity_poly.pdbx_strand_id
1 'polypeptide(L)'
;MECYSPTSALRDIYEAKEKDLNDYLNAFEPLSGQKGLLVFINGKIMGFDVLSSASAYNNLHKKLIKSYALDALVQKKNGGIKSDINSDKAIKFIKGVIKSDESKHKSVGYGFDYRFAGDSFIGSSLVYKGEVIHASFFRSVEIEENEVGGILRFSQRANFRM
;
A
#
# COMPACT_ATOMS: atom_id res chain seq x y z
N MET A 1 -8.62 32.13 10.16
CA MET A 1 -9.05 30.78 9.79
C MET A 1 -7.94 30.20 8.92
N GLU A 2 -7.00 29.47 9.52
CA GLU A 2 -5.85 28.92 8.80
C GLU A 2 -6.30 27.68 8.03
N CYS A 3 -6.12 27.73 6.71
CA CYS A 3 -6.41 26.62 5.81
C CYS A 3 -5.22 25.64 5.87
N TYR A 4 -5.37 24.59 6.67
CA TYR A 4 -4.37 23.53 6.79
C TYR A 4 -4.42 22.63 5.54
N SER A 5 -3.42 22.70 4.66
CA SER A 5 -3.35 21.76 3.53
C SER A 5 -2.73 20.43 4.00
N PRO A 6 -3.41 19.29 3.84
CA PRO A 6 -2.87 17.98 4.22
C PRO A 6 -1.53 17.64 3.53
N THR A 7 -1.29 18.26 2.35
CA THR A 7 -0.07 18.11 1.56
C THR A 7 1.15 18.81 2.16
N SER A 8 0.96 19.96 2.85
CA SER A 8 2.08 20.65 3.51
C SER A 8 2.60 19.83 4.69
N ALA A 9 1.69 19.38 5.56
CA ALA A 9 2.04 18.54 6.70
C ALA A 9 2.71 17.22 6.28
N LEU A 10 2.29 16.64 5.16
CA LEU A 10 2.94 15.45 4.59
C LEU A 10 4.36 15.73 4.13
N ARG A 11 4.59 16.84 3.40
CA ARG A 11 5.94 17.24 2.96
C ARG A 11 6.86 17.46 4.15
N ASP A 12 6.38 18.11 5.20
CA ASP A 12 7.15 18.36 6.42
C ASP A 12 7.53 17.05 7.13
N ILE A 13 6.61 16.07 7.17
CA ILE A 13 6.90 14.72 7.67
C ILE A 13 7.96 14.02 6.80
N TYR A 14 7.87 14.15 5.47
CA TYR A 14 8.85 13.57 4.56
C TYR A 14 10.24 14.15 4.77
N GLU A 15 10.37 15.47 4.86
CA GLU A 15 11.65 16.15 5.08
C GLU A 15 12.23 15.82 6.46
N ALA A 16 11.40 15.83 7.50
CA ALA A 16 11.82 15.48 8.87
C ALA A 16 12.21 14.00 9.04
N LYS A 17 11.81 13.12 8.11
CA LYS A 17 12.02 11.66 8.16
C LYS A 17 12.84 11.11 7.01
N GLU A 18 13.50 11.96 6.22
CA GLU A 18 14.22 11.54 5.02
C GLU A 18 15.29 10.48 5.31
N LYS A 19 16.05 10.64 6.41
CA LYS A 19 17.05 9.66 6.84
C LYS A 19 16.42 8.30 7.15
N ASP A 20 15.38 8.28 7.98
CA ASP A 20 14.68 7.04 8.34
C ASP A 20 14.10 6.36 7.08
N LEU A 21 13.58 7.14 6.13
CA LEU A 21 13.02 6.65 4.87
C LEU A 21 14.09 6.02 3.96
N ASN A 22 15.29 6.61 3.93
CA ASN A 22 16.42 6.07 3.19
C ASN A 22 16.92 4.75 3.79
N ASP A 23 16.87 4.61 5.12
CA ASP A 23 17.22 3.34 5.79
C ASP A 23 16.29 2.20 5.34
N TYR A 24 14.98 2.46 5.21
CA TYR A 24 14.05 1.48 4.64
C TYR A 24 14.37 1.13 3.18
N LEU A 25 14.70 2.12 2.35
CA LEU A 25 15.03 1.87 0.94
C LEU A 25 16.29 1.03 0.76
N ASN A 26 17.29 1.23 1.63
CA ASN A 26 18.52 0.45 1.59
C ASN A 26 18.30 -0.97 2.13
N ALA A 27 17.38 -1.14 3.08
CA ALA A 27 17.06 -2.45 3.65
C ALA A 27 16.20 -3.33 2.72
N PHE A 28 15.37 -2.71 1.88
CA PHE A 28 14.48 -3.41 0.95
C PHE A 28 14.93 -3.15 -0.48
N GLU A 29 15.89 -3.92 -0.97
CA GLU A 29 16.25 -3.95 -2.39
C GLU A 29 15.31 -4.89 -3.18
N PRO A 30 15.00 -4.58 -4.45
CA PRO A 30 14.15 -5.45 -5.26
C PRO A 30 14.87 -6.75 -5.62
N LEU A 31 14.15 -7.87 -5.51
CA LEU A 31 14.66 -9.19 -5.90
C LEU A 31 14.56 -9.40 -7.42
N SER A 32 15.43 -10.24 -7.97
CA SER A 32 15.37 -10.62 -9.38
C SER A 32 14.01 -11.24 -9.72
N GLY A 33 13.37 -10.71 -10.77
CA GLY A 33 12.04 -11.17 -11.22
C GLY A 33 10.88 -10.74 -10.32
N GLN A 34 11.10 -9.93 -9.29
CA GLN A 34 10.04 -9.48 -8.39
C GLN A 34 8.99 -8.66 -9.14
N LYS A 35 7.71 -8.97 -8.90
CA LYS A 35 6.56 -8.29 -9.52
C LYS A 35 5.64 -7.60 -8.51
N GLY A 36 5.92 -7.72 -7.23
CA GLY A 36 5.01 -7.25 -6.20
C GLY A 36 5.60 -7.40 -4.81
N LEU A 37 4.81 -6.97 -3.84
CA LEU A 37 5.16 -7.04 -2.41
C LEU A 37 3.88 -7.11 -1.59
N LEU A 38 3.96 -7.80 -0.44
CA LEU A 38 2.93 -7.78 0.60
C LEU A 38 3.60 -7.33 1.89
N VAL A 39 3.01 -6.35 2.56
CA VAL A 39 3.66 -5.63 3.66
C VAL A 39 2.98 -5.92 4.97
N PHE A 40 3.80 -6.30 5.95
CA PHE A 40 3.43 -6.36 7.35
C PHE A 40 4.05 -5.18 8.10
N ILE A 41 3.26 -4.50 8.92
CA ILE A 41 3.74 -3.52 9.91
C ILE A 41 3.19 -3.95 11.26
N ASN A 42 4.06 -4.12 12.25
CA ASN A 42 3.69 -4.59 13.60
C ASN A 42 2.81 -5.87 13.57
N GLY A 43 3.08 -6.79 12.64
CA GLY A 43 2.36 -8.06 12.53
C GLY A 43 1.02 -8.00 11.80
N LYS A 44 0.59 -6.81 11.38
CA LYS A 44 -0.65 -6.61 10.63
C LYS A 44 -0.31 -6.41 9.16
N ILE A 45 -1.08 -7.07 8.29
CA ILE A 45 -1.01 -6.81 6.84
C ILE A 45 -1.53 -5.40 6.60
N MET A 46 -0.70 -4.57 5.98
CA MET A 46 -1.05 -3.19 5.63
C MET A 46 -1.48 -3.05 4.18
N GLY A 47 -0.97 -3.92 3.31
CA GLY A 47 -1.40 -3.98 1.92
C GLY A 47 -0.51 -4.85 1.07
N PHE A 48 -0.84 -4.94 -0.21
CA PHE A 48 0.00 -5.55 -1.21
C PHE A 48 -0.19 -4.89 -2.57
N ASP A 49 0.85 -4.98 -3.39
CA ASP A 49 0.89 -4.50 -4.77
C ASP A 49 1.42 -5.60 -5.68
N VAL A 50 0.84 -5.74 -6.87
CA VAL A 50 1.30 -6.63 -7.93
C VAL A 50 1.25 -5.91 -9.27
N LEU A 51 2.31 -6.04 -10.05
CA LEU A 51 2.48 -5.49 -11.39
C LEU A 51 2.63 -6.63 -12.40
N SER A 52 2.25 -6.36 -13.65
CA SER A 52 2.36 -7.34 -14.75
C SER A 52 3.80 -7.79 -15.04
N SER A 53 4.78 -6.89 -14.87
CA SER A 53 6.18 -7.13 -15.21
C SER A 53 7.16 -6.72 -14.12
N ALA A 54 8.30 -7.42 -14.07
CA ALA A 54 9.38 -7.11 -13.13
C ALA A 54 10.03 -5.75 -13.42
N SER A 55 10.11 -5.37 -14.70
CA SER A 55 10.58 -4.03 -15.10
C SER A 55 9.69 -2.92 -14.54
N ALA A 56 8.36 -3.06 -14.68
CA ALA A 56 7.41 -2.10 -14.10
C ALA A 56 7.52 -2.05 -12.58
N TYR A 57 7.64 -3.21 -11.91
CA TYR A 57 7.85 -3.27 -10.48
C TYR A 57 9.15 -2.54 -10.07
N ASN A 58 10.28 -2.79 -10.73
CA ASN A 58 11.56 -2.14 -10.43
C ASN A 58 11.46 -0.61 -10.53
N ASN A 59 10.75 -0.09 -11.54
CA ASN A 59 10.53 1.35 -11.69
C ASN A 59 9.69 1.94 -10.53
N LEU A 60 8.74 1.17 -10.00
CA LEU A 60 7.84 1.61 -8.92
C LEU A 60 8.34 1.24 -7.52
N HIS A 61 9.32 0.34 -7.40
CA HIS A 61 9.72 -0.29 -6.15
C HIS A 61 10.04 0.76 -5.07
N LYS A 62 10.88 1.76 -5.40
CA LYS A 62 11.23 2.84 -4.46
C LYS A 62 10.00 3.62 -4.00
N LYS A 63 9.04 3.92 -4.89
CA LYS A 63 7.80 4.62 -4.53
C LYS A 63 6.94 3.76 -3.59
N LEU A 64 6.83 2.45 -3.86
CA LEU A 64 6.06 1.52 -3.04
C LEU A 64 6.66 1.38 -1.63
N ILE A 65 7.97 1.11 -1.54
CA ILE A 65 8.66 1.02 -0.24
C ILE A 65 8.52 2.32 0.54
N LYS A 66 8.72 3.49 -0.10
CA LYS A 66 8.50 4.80 0.56
C LYS A 66 7.08 4.93 1.11
N SER A 67 6.07 4.57 0.31
CA SER A 67 4.67 4.65 0.73
C SER A 67 4.39 3.82 1.99
N TYR A 68 4.96 2.62 2.11
CA TYR A 68 4.77 1.76 3.29
C TYR A 68 5.68 2.14 4.47
N ALA A 69 6.89 2.62 4.21
CA ALA A 69 7.80 3.08 5.26
C ALA A 69 7.20 4.25 6.05
N LEU A 70 6.48 5.16 5.38
CA LEU A 70 5.77 6.24 6.08
C LEU A 70 4.70 5.72 7.02
N ASP A 71 3.93 4.69 6.61
CA ASP A 71 2.97 4.04 7.50
C ASP A 71 3.64 3.45 8.74
N ALA A 72 4.82 2.84 8.56
CA ALA A 72 5.58 2.25 9.64
C ALA A 72 6.11 3.33 10.61
N LEU A 73 6.57 4.46 10.07
CA LEU A 73 7.06 5.59 10.86
C LEU A 73 5.95 6.28 11.66
N VAL A 74 4.75 6.40 11.08
CA VAL A 74 3.57 6.95 11.77
C VAL A 74 3.08 6.00 12.87
N GLN A 75 3.12 4.68 12.63
CA GLN A 75 2.66 3.65 13.57
C GLN A 75 3.74 3.18 14.56
N LYS A 76 4.83 3.93 14.72
CA LYS A 76 5.94 3.55 15.62
C LYS A 76 5.47 3.53 17.08
N LYS A 77 4.99 2.38 17.54
CA LYS A 77 4.70 2.10 18.95
C LYS A 77 6.00 1.79 19.68
N ASN A 78 6.17 2.34 20.88
CA ASN A 78 7.27 1.99 21.78
C ASN A 78 7.08 0.55 22.27
N GLY A 79 7.98 -0.35 21.88
CA GLY A 79 7.94 -1.76 22.25
C GLY A 79 7.87 -2.66 21.02
N GLY A 80 8.97 -3.35 20.72
CA GLY A 80 9.04 -4.30 19.62
C GLY A 80 8.09 -5.46 19.84
N ILE A 81 6.90 -5.37 19.27
CA ILE A 81 5.99 -6.51 19.21
C ILE A 81 6.65 -7.52 18.27
N LYS A 82 7.28 -8.55 18.83
CA LYS A 82 7.56 -9.80 18.11
C LYS A 82 6.21 -10.33 17.67
N SER A 83 5.86 -10.04 16.43
CA SER A 83 4.61 -10.45 15.85
C SER A 83 4.87 -11.61 14.91
N ASP A 84 4.04 -12.64 15.00
CA ASP A 84 4.08 -13.79 14.09
C ASP A 84 3.71 -13.34 12.68
N ILE A 85 4.73 -12.95 11.92
CA ILE A 85 4.70 -12.89 10.47
C ILE A 85 4.61 -14.34 10.01
N ASN A 86 3.42 -14.75 9.56
CA ASN A 86 3.15 -16.09 9.07
C ASN A 86 2.60 -16.01 7.64
N SER A 87 3.13 -16.84 6.74
CA SER A 87 2.64 -17.05 5.38
C SER A 87 1.15 -17.40 5.33
N ASP A 88 0.61 -18.11 6.32
CA ASP A 88 -0.82 -18.45 6.37
C ASP A 88 -1.71 -17.20 6.43
N LYS A 89 -1.28 -16.17 7.17
CA LYS A 89 -2.00 -14.88 7.24
C LYS A 89 -1.99 -14.19 5.89
N ALA A 90 -0.83 -14.19 5.20
CA ALA A 90 -0.71 -13.63 3.87
C ALA A 90 -1.59 -14.37 2.85
N ILE A 91 -1.55 -15.71 2.86
CA ILE A 91 -2.36 -16.55 1.99
C ILE A 91 -3.86 -16.32 2.25
N LYS A 92 -4.28 -16.26 3.52
CA LYS A 92 -5.68 -15.99 3.89
C LYS A 92 -6.14 -14.63 3.38
N PHE A 93 -5.31 -13.59 3.51
CA PHE A 93 -5.61 -12.25 3.01
C PHE A 93 -5.78 -12.24 1.49
N ILE A 94 -4.83 -12.82 0.75
CA ILE A 94 -4.88 -12.90 -0.72
C ILE A 94 -6.12 -13.70 -1.17
N LYS A 95 -6.44 -14.81 -0.49
CA LYS A 95 -7.66 -15.59 -0.78
C LYS A 95 -8.94 -14.79 -0.51
N GLY A 96 -8.96 -13.93 0.50
CA GLY A 96 -10.07 -13.01 0.76
C GLY A 96 -10.25 -12.02 -0.38
N VAL A 97 -9.14 -11.48 -0.91
CA VAL A 97 -9.13 -10.57 -2.05
C VAL A 97 -9.62 -11.22 -3.34
N ILE A 98 -9.20 -12.46 -3.60
CA ILE A 98 -9.66 -13.21 -4.80
C ILE A 98 -11.17 -13.51 -4.73
N LYS A 99 -11.75 -13.59 -3.53
CA LYS A 99 -13.15 -13.97 -3.32
C LYS A 99 -14.10 -12.79 -3.11
N SER A 100 -13.59 -11.57 -2.98
CA SER A 100 -14.45 -10.40 -2.77
C SER A 100 -15.16 -9.98 -4.03
N ASP A 101 -16.33 -9.40 -3.85
CA ASP A 101 -17.04 -8.72 -4.91
C ASP A 101 -16.23 -7.53 -5.46
N GLU A 102 -16.33 -7.36 -6.77
CA GLU A 102 -15.69 -6.28 -7.50
C GLU A 102 -16.66 -5.52 -8.39
N SER A 103 -16.45 -4.21 -8.51
CA SER A 103 -17.12 -3.40 -9.52
C SER A 103 -16.16 -3.11 -10.67
N LYS A 104 -16.65 -3.23 -11.89
CA LYS A 104 -15.87 -3.05 -13.11
C LYS A 104 -16.31 -1.78 -13.84
N HIS A 105 -15.34 -0.94 -14.17
CA HIS A 105 -15.55 0.35 -14.82
C HIS A 105 -14.66 0.46 -16.05
N LYS A 106 -15.15 1.11 -17.11
CA LYS A 106 -14.29 1.43 -18.25
C LYS A 106 -13.26 2.45 -17.81
N SER A 107 -11.98 2.17 -18.05
CA SER A 107 -10.93 3.14 -17.73
C SER A 107 -10.97 4.32 -18.68
N VAL A 108 -10.49 5.48 -18.22
CA VAL A 108 -10.30 6.68 -19.05
C VAL A 108 -9.27 6.43 -20.16
N GLY A 109 -8.34 5.51 -19.93
CA GLY A 109 -7.35 5.04 -20.91
C GLY A 109 -7.67 3.64 -21.43
N TYR A 110 -6.65 2.79 -21.47
CA TYR A 110 -6.79 1.41 -21.89
C TYR A 110 -7.34 0.51 -20.77
N GLY A 111 -8.10 -0.51 -21.16
CA GLY A 111 -8.56 -1.54 -20.24
C GLY A 111 -9.78 -1.16 -19.40
N PHE A 112 -9.84 -1.73 -18.21
CA PHE A 112 -10.91 -1.61 -17.23
C PHE A 112 -10.33 -1.47 -15.83
N ASP A 113 -10.93 -0.58 -15.04
CA ASP A 113 -10.64 -0.39 -13.63
C ASP A 113 -11.60 -1.26 -12.81
N TYR A 114 -11.03 -2.18 -12.04
CA TYR A 114 -11.74 -2.97 -11.05
C TYR A 114 -11.54 -2.33 -9.68
N ARG A 115 -12.61 -2.26 -8.90
CA ARG A 115 -12.59 -1.77 -7.50
C ARG A 115 -13.14 -2.83 -6.60
N PHE A 116 -12.42 -3.09 -5.52
CA PHE A 116 -12.71 -4.14 -4.55
C PHE A 116 -12.95 -3.52 -3.18
N ALA A 117 -13.95 -4.04 -2.48
CA ALA A 117 -14.21 -3.72 -1.08
C ALA A 117 -14.59 -5.01 -0.37
N GLY A 118 -13.84 -5.34 0.68
CA GLY A 118 -14.18 -6.42 1.61
C GLY A 118 -14.02 -5.92 3.05
N ASP A 119 -14.44 -6.73 4.01
CA ASP A 119 -14.49 -6.34 5.43
C ASP A 119 -13.15 -5.78 5.93
N SER A 120 -12.04 -6.39 5.52
CA SER A 120 -10.69 -6.03 5.99
C SER A 120 -9.80 -5.37 4.94
N PHE A 121 -10.31 -5.07 3.75
CA PHE A 121 -9.52 -4.41 2.71
C PHE A 121 -10.32 -3.59 1.71
N ILE A 122 -9.63 -2.65 1.08
CA ILE A 122 -10.07 -1.98 -0.14
C ILE A 122 -8.95 -2.07 -1.17
N GLY A 123 -9.29 -2.05 -2.44
CA GLY A 123 -8.28 -2.06 -3.48
C GLY A 123 -8.80 -1.80 -4.87
N SER A 124 -7.87 -1.77 -5.80
CA SER A 124 -8.16 -1.58 -7.21
C SER A 124 -7.21 -2.39 -8.07
N SER A 125 -7.66 -2.72 -9.28
CA SER A 125 -6.84 -3.34 -10.30
C SER A 125 -7.12 -2.75 -11.68
N LEU A 126 -6.08 -2.37 -12.40
CA LEU A 126 -6.17 -2.06 -13.82
C LEU A 126 -5.94 -3.33 -14.63
N VAL A 127 -6.89 -3.68 -15.49
CA VAL A 127 -6.80 -4.86 -16.35
C VAL A 127 -6.90 -4.47 -17.82
N TYR A 128 -5.93 -4.91 -18.62
CA TYR A 128 -5.92 -4.69 -20.06
C TYR A 128 -5.58 -5.98 -20.80
N LYS A 129 -6.34 -6.30 -21.86
CA LYS A 129 -6.20 -7.54 -22.65
C LYS A 129 -6.18 -8.83 -21.81
N GLY A 130 -6.94 -8.86 -20.71
CA GLY A 130 -7.02 -10.02 -19.81
C GLY A 130 -5.87 -10.13 -18.80
N GLU A 131 -4.95 -9.17 -18.77
CA GLU A 131 -3.81 -9.16 -17.84
C GLU A 131 -3.99 -8.06 -16.79
N VAL A 132 -3.68 -8.40 -15.53
CA VAL A 132 -3.59 -7.43 -14.42
C VAL A 132 -2.31 -6.62 -14.59
N ILE A 133 -2.47 -5.35 -14.97
CA ILE A 133 -1.36 -4.42 -15.19
C ILE A 133 -0.79 -3.94 -13.86
N HIS A 134 -1.67 -3.53 -12.95
CA HIS A 134 -1.35 -3.19 -11.57
C HIS A 134 -2.56 -3.49 -10.71
N ALA A 135 -2.34 -4.16 -9.59
CA ALA A 135 -3.30 -4.27 -8.52
C ALA A 135 -2.70 -3.77 -7.21
N SER A 136 -3.47 -3.02 -6.45
CA SER A 136 -3.07 -2.40 -5.19
C SER A 136 -4.18 -2.57 -4.18
N PHE A 137 -3.87 -3.17 -3.04
CA PHE A 137 -4.82 -3.42 -1.97
C PHE A 137 -4.26 -2.96 -0.63
N PHE A 138 -5.15 -2.51 0.22
CA PHE A 138 -4.84 -1.94 1.52
C PHE A 138 -5.78 -2.50 2.55
N ARG A 139 -5.29 -2.61 3.78
CA ARG A 139 -6.18 -2.86 4.91
C ARG A 139 -7.20 -1.74 5.01
N SER A 140 -8.50 -2.07 5.07
CA SER A 140 -9.53 -1.13 5.47
C SER A 140 -9.35 -0.91 6.97
N VAL A 141 -9.08 0.33 7.35
CA VAL A 141 -9.14 0.72 8.76
C VAL A 141 -10.59 1.15 8.97
N GLU A 142 -11.40 0.30 9.61
CA GLU A 142 -12.56 0.85 10.33
C GLU A 142 -11.98 1.89 11.30
N ILE A 143 -12.49 3.10 11.22
CA ILE A 143 -12.00 4.24 12.00
C ILE A 143 -12.24 3.91 13.48
N GLU A 144 -11.25 3.31 14.14
CA GLU A 144 -11.11 3.47 15.59
C GLU A 144 -10.67 4.92 15.80
N GLU A 145 -11.61 5.77 16.23
CA GLU A 145 -11.53 7.24 16.33
C GLU A 145 -10.36 7.80 17.17
N ASN A 146 -9.45 6.97 17.69
CA ASN A 146 -8.42 7.39 18.66
C ASN A 146 -6.95 7.23 18.21
N GLU A 147 -6.67 6.76 16.99
CA GLU A 147 -5.30 6.77 16.46
C GLU A 147 -5.17 7.73 15.27
N VAL A 148 -4.56 8.90 15.52
CA VAL A 148 -4.21 9.96 14.55
C VAL A 148 -3.39 9.43 13.35
N GLY A 149 -2.91 8.17 13.40
CA GLY A 149 -2.08 7.51 12.39
C GLY A 149 -2.80 6.63 11.36
N GLY A 150 -4.12 6.46 11.42
CA GLY A 150 -4.87 5.67 10.43
C GLY A 150 -5.05 6.36 9.05
N ILE A 151 -4.55 7.59 8.90
CA ILE A 151 -4.88 8.52 7.83
C ILE A 151 -3.75 8.59 6.79
N LEU A 152 -3.57 7.53 6.00
CA LEU A 152 -3.19 7.72 4.61
C LEU A 152 -4.27 7.05 3.77
N ARG A 153 -5.32 7.83 3.50
CA ARG A 153 -6.49 7.42 2.70
C ARG A 153 -6.02 6.79 1.39
N PHE A 154 -6.78 5.83 0.87
CA PHE A 154 -6.58 5.26 -0.48
C PHE A 154 -6.31 6.34 -1.54
N SER A 155 -7.04 7.46 -1.49
CA SER A 155 -6.86 8.60 -2.39
C SER A 155 -5.48 9.27 -2.27
N GLN A 156 -4.90 9.33 -1.06
CA GLN A 156 -3.57 9.89 -0.84
C GLN A 156 -2.48 8.93 -1.33
N ARG A 157 -2.65 7.62 -1.13
CA ARG A 157 -1.70 6.59 -1.60
C ARG A 157 -1.71 6.42 -3.11
N ALA A 158 -2.89 6.49 -3.74
CA ALA A 158 -3.03 6.40 -5.19
C ALA A 158 -2.19 7.48 -5.91
N ASN A 159 -2.12 8.69 -5.34
CA ASN A 159 -1.31 9.78 -5.89
C ASN A 159 0.21 9.53 -5.85
N PHE A 160 0.71 8.71 -4.91
CA PHE A 160 2.13 8.38 -4.83
C PHE A 160 2.53 7.17 -5.69
N ARG A 161 1.54 6.42 -6.19
CA ARG A 161 1.74 5.16 -6.92
C ARG A 161 1.45 5.27 -8.42
N MET A 162 0.76 6.33 -8.83
CA MET A 162 0.69 6.77 -10.23
C MET A 162 1.95 7.56 -10.65
#